data_AF-A0A914D701-F1
#
_entry.id   AF-A0A914D701-F1
#
_cell.length_a   1.000
_cell.length_b   1.000
_cell.length_c   1.000
_cell.angle_alpha   90.00
_cell.angle_beta   90.00
_cell.angle_gamma   90.00
#
_symmetry.space_group_name_H-M   'P 1'
#
loop_
_entity.id
_entity.type
_entity.pdbx_description
1 polymer ?
#
loop_
_entity_poly.entity_id
_entity_poly.type
_entity_poly.pdbx_seq_one_letter_code
_entity_poly.pdbx_strand_id
1 'polypeptide(L)'
;MFERVNESQKRMIGPYKSNWQKMAAAFMSLGQSFEADQTTSSTGVKNAIKESANVLHKIGSQHEENGKKEMEQLLDWLYVYKGICANVPDILNVHKSAFSKLRDNERLQAEGKLSPAEADAIRQRVDVVTYAMLAEINHLNQERNDDFRQMLGSYFSQQAQFYTGIGQQLGQLAEQFKKS
;
A
#
# COMPACT_ATOMS: atom_id res chain seq x y z
N MET A 1 3.27 -6.55 -5.74
CA MET A 1 3.08 -5.19 -5.16
C MET A 1 3.18 -5.22 -3.63
N PHE A 2 2.32 -5.97 -2.93
CA PHE A 2 2.32 -6.08 -1.46
C PHE A 2 3.72 -6.20 -0.83
N GLU A 3 4.52 -7.17 -1.26
CA GLU A 3 5.87 -7.40 -0.70
C GLU A 3 6.78 -6.17 -0.81
N ARG A 4 6.75 -5.48 -1.96
CA ARG A 4 7.55 -4.28 -2.20
C ARG A 4 7.08 -3.10 -1.36
N VAL A 5 5.77 -2.93 -1.19
CA VAL A 5 5.20 -1.89 -0.31
C VAL A 5 5.57 -2.18 1.15
N ASN A 6 5.50 -3.44 1.58
CA ASN A 6 5.82 -3.87 2.94
C ASN A 6 7.31 -3.65 3.25
N GLU A 7 8.18 -4.01 2.31
CA GLU A 7 9.62 -3.75 2.42
C GLU A 7 9.92 -2.25 2.53
N SER A 8 9.25 -1.42 1.71
CA SER A 8 9.39 0.04 1.75
C SER A 8 8.88 0.64 3.06
N GLN A 9 7.75 0.17 3.59
CA GLN A 9 7.23 0.60 4.89
C GLN A 9 8.22 0.31 6.01
N LYS A 10 8.75 -0.92 6.09
CA LYS A 10 9.76 -1.30 7.08
C LYS A 10 11.00 -0.40 6.99
N ARG A 11 11.42 -0.06 5.77
CA ARG A 11 12.51 0.89 5.54
C ARG A 11 12.20 2.30 6.04
N MET A 12 10.97 2.79 5.83
CA MET A 12 10.54 4.09 6.35
C MET A 12 10.52 4.13 7.88
N ILE A 13 9.96 3.09 8.52
CA ILE A 13 9.82 3.01 9.98
C ILE A 13 11.17 2.90 10.69
N GLY A 14 12.12 2.15 10.14
CA GLY A 14 13.42 1.91 10.77
C GLY A 14 14.55 2.70 10.11
N PRO A 15 15.14 2.19 9.02
CA PRO A 15 16.29 2.79 8.35
C PRO A 15 16.19 4.30 8.04
N TYR A 16 15.08 4.77 7.48
CA TYR A 16 14.94 6.19 7.11
C TYR A 16 14.89 7.07 8.35
N LYS A 17 14.07 6.70 9.34
CA LYS A 17 14.07 7.36 10.65
C LYS A 17 15.47 7.42 11.24
N SER A 18 16.17 6.28 11.31
CA SER A 18 17.51 6.20 11.90
C SER A 18 18.51 7.09 11.17
N ASN A 19 18.48 7.11 9.84
CA ASN A 19 19.42 7.92 9.05
C ASN A 19 19.21 9.42 9.28
N TRP A 20 17.96 9.90 9.29
CA TRP A 20 17.66 11.30 9.59
C TRP A 20 18.04 11.68 11.02
N GLN A 21 17.78 10.81 12.00
CA GLN A 21 18.14 11.07 13.40
C GLN A 21 19.66 11.04 13.65
N LYS A 22 20.42 10.22 12.91
CA LYS A 22 21.89 10.26 12.93
C LYS A 22 22.42 11.57 12.35
N MET A 23 21.81 12.05 11.27
CA MET A 23 22.14 13.36 10.70
C MET A 23 21.84 14.48 11.69
N ALA A 24 20.68 14.44 12.35
CA ALA A 24 20.33 15.36 13.42
C ALA A 24 21.36 15.37 14.55
N ALA A 25 21.82 14.19 15.00
CA ALA A 25 22.85 14.09 16.03
C ALA A 25 24.17 14.75 15.59
N ALA A 26 24.58 14.59 14.32
CA ALA A 26 25.76 15.25 13.79
C ALA A 26 25.64 16.78 13.80
N PHE A 27 24.48 17.33 13.40
CA PHE A 27 24.20 18.76 13.48
C PHE A 27 24.18 19.27 14.94
N MET A 28 23.65 18.47 15.87
CA MET A 28 23.66 18.82 17.29
C MET A 28 25.09 18.89 17.84
N SER A 29 25.93 17.89 17.54
CA SER A 29 27.35 17.89 17.93
C SER A 29 28.11 19.07 17.33
N LEU A 30 27.87 19.40 16.06
CA LEU A 30 28.44 20.58 15.43
C LEU A 30 28.02 21.87 16.14
N GLY A 31 26.73 22.00 16.46
CA GLY A 31 26.21 23.14 17.22
C GLY A 31 26.89 23.30 18.57
N GLN A 32 27.11 22.21 19.31
CA GLN A 32 27.82 22.21 20.59
C GLN A 32 29.28 22.67 20.45
N SER A 33 29.99 22.21 19.41
CA SER A 33 31.36 22.67 19.14
C SER A 33 31.42 24.18 18.85
N PHE A 34 30.43 24.71 18.12
CA PHE A 34 30.32 26.14 17.85
C PHE A 34 29.98 26.97 19.09
N GLU A 35 29.31 26.41 20.10
CA GLU A 35 29.08 27.08 21.38
C GLU A 35 30.32 27.14 22.26
N ALA A 36 31.17 26.10 22.19
CA ALA A 36 32.43 26.07 22.92
C ALA A 36 33.44 27.11 22.39
N ASP A 37 33.32 27.49 21.10
CA ASP A 37 34.14 28.55 20.51
C ASP A 37 33.60 29.95 20.84
N GLN A 38 34.34 30.66 21.70
CA GLN A 38 34.06 32.03 22.11
C GLN A 38 34.45 33.07 21.04
N THR A 39 35.13 32.66 19.97
CA THR A 39 35.59 33.57 18.92
C THR A 39 34.61 33.59 17.73
N THR A 40 33.88 34.70 17.62
CA THR A 40 33.42 35.29 16.33
C THR A 40 32.49 34.50 15.38
N SER A 41 31.82 33.43 15.79
CA SER A 41 30.72 32.87 14.97
C SER A 41 29.41 33.62 15.23
N SER A 42 28.70 34.05 14.16
CA SER A 42 27.43 34.79 14.29
C SER A 42 26.42 33.95 15.08
N THR A 43 25.75 34.56 16.06
CA THR A 43 24.68 33.91 16.85
C THR A 43 23.59 33.33 15.94
N GLY A 44 23.36 33.96 14.78
CA GLY A 44 22.43 33.49 13.74
C GLY A 44 22.78 32.12 13.18
N VAL A 45 24.06 31.87 12.84
CA VAL A 45 24.50 30.57 12.30
C VAL A 45 24.44 29.48 13.37
N LYS A 46 24.83 29.79 14.61
CA LYS A 46 24.75 28.83 15.74
C LYS A 46 23.31 28.36 15.97
N ASN A 47 22.36 29.30 15.97
CA ASN A 47 20.94 29.00 16.12
C ASN A 47 20.39 28.17 14.96
N ALA A 48 20.76 28.49 13.71
CA ALA A 48 20.34 27.75 12.53
C ALA A 48 20.86 26.29 12.52
N ILE A 49 22.09 26.06 13.00
CA ILE A 49 22.64 24.70 13.16
C ILE A 49 21.85 23.90 14.19
N LYS A 50 21.53 24.50 15.35
CA LYS A 50 20.71 23.85 16.38
C LYS A 50 19.31 23.52 15.87
N GLU A 51 18.67 24.46 15.18
CA GLU A 51 17.33 24.23 14.63
C GLU A 51 17.34 23.15 13.54
N SER A 52 18.41 23.07 12.75
CA SER A 52 18.60 21.97 11.79
C SER A 52 18.58 20.61 12.49
N ALA A 53 19.27 20.46 13.63
CA ALA A 53 19.23 19.21 14.38
C ALA A 53 17.79 18.82 14.77
N ASN A 54 17.00 19.76 15.28
CA ASN A 54 15.61 19.53 15.66
C ASN A 54 14.74 19.11 14.47
N VAL A 55 14.81 19.85 13.36
CA VAL A 55 14.02 19.59 12.16
C VAL A 55 14.39 18.24 11.54
N LEU A 56 15.68 17.92 11.43
CA LEU A 56 16.14 16.63 10.90
C LEU A 56 15.66 15.46 11.78
N HIS A 57 15.68 15.63 13.10
CA HIS A 57 15.17 14.61 14.02
C HIS A 57 13.67 14.41 13.80
N LYS A 58 12.91 15.50 13.68
CA LYS A 58 11.47 15.49 13.42
C LYS A 58 11.13 14.82 12.09
N ILE A 59 11.87 15.08 11.02
CA ILE A 59 11.69 14.41 9.72
C ILE A 59 11.84 12.89 9.88
N GLY A 60 12.81 12.44 10.70
CA GLY A 60 12.96 11.02 11.03
C GLY A 60 11.70 10.44 11.69
N SER A 61 11.11 11.12 12.68
CA SER A 61 9.85 10.70 13.30
C SER A 61 8.68 10.72 12.33
N GLN A 62 8.61 11.72 11.44
CA GLN A 62 7.58 11.81 10.40
C GLN A 62 7.63 10.62 9.44
N HIS A 63 8.82 10.15 9.04
CA HIS A 63 8.94 8.92 8.24
C HIS A 63 8.37 7.69 8.93
N GLU A 64 8.60 7.55 10.24
CA GLU A 64 8.02 6.45 11.02
C GLU A 64 6.50 6.56 11.13
N GLU A 65 5.98 7.74 11.43
CA GLU A 65 4.55 7.98 11.52
C GLU A 65 3.85 7.71 10.18
N ASN A 66 4.43 8.18 9.08
CA ASN A 66 3.94 7.93 7.73
C ASN A 66 3.92 6.43 7.39
N GLY A 67 4.99 5.72 7.76
CA GLY A 67 5.07 4.28 7.60
C GLY A 67 3.99 3.53 8.39
N LYS A 68 3.75 3.92 9.65
CA LYS A 68 2.77 3.27 10.53
C LYS A 68 1.31 3.58 10.22
N LYS A 69 1.04 4.65 9.48
CA LYS A 69 -0.33 5.09 9.16
C LYS A 69 -0.67 4.89 7.69
N GLU A 70 -0.07 5.71 6.82
CA GLU A 70 -0.43 5.78 5.40
C GLU A 70 -0.03 4.52 4.64
N MET A 71 1.20 4.05 4.86
CA MET A 71 1.69 2.84 4.20
C MET A 71 0.98 1.58 4.71
N GLU A 72 0.58 1.56 6.00
CA GLU A 72 -0.20 0.46 6.58
C GLU A 72 -1.57 0.35 5.91
N GLN A 73 -2.27 1.47 5.68
CA GLN A 73 -3.57 1.49 4.98
C GLN A 73 -3.49 0.85 3.59
N LEU A 74 -2.43 1.15 2.83
CA LEU A 74 -2.22 0.52 1.52
C LEU A 74 -1.93 -0.98 1.65
N LEU A 75 -1.19 -1.39 2.68
CA LEU A 75 -0.88 -2.80 2.93
C LEU A 75 -2.11 -3.61 3.33
N ASP A 76 -2.95 -3.09 4.22
CA ASP A 76 -4.20 -3.71 4.63
C ASP A 76 -5.09 -3.97 3.42
N TRP A 77 -5.25 -2.96 2.56
CA TRP A 77 -6.05 -3.11 1.35
C TRP A 77 -5.44 -4.12 0.36
N LEU A 78 -4.13 -4.06 0.12
CA LEU A 78 -3.44 -5.03 -0.73
C LEU A 78 -3.55 -6.46 -0.17
N TYR A 79 -3.62 -6.62 1.15
CA TYR A 79 -3.81 -7.91 1.81
C TYR A 79 -5.22 -8.45 1.60
N VAL A 80 -6.25 -7.60 1.77
CA VAL A 80 -7.64 -7.96 1.46
C VAL A 80 -7.79 -8.36 0.00
N TYR A 81 -7.27 -7.56 -0.92
CA TYR A 81 -7.37 -7.84 -2.36
C TYR A 81 -6.62 -9.12 -2.75
N LYS A 82 -5.47 -9.40 -2.11
CA LYS A 82 -4.77 -10.68 -2.24
C LYS A 82 -5.65 -11.86 -1.82
N GLY A 83 -6.42 -11.72 -0.74
CA GLY A 83 -7.38 -12.73 -0.28
C GLY A 83 -8.51 -12.97 -1.28
N ILE A 84 -9.11 -11.92 -1.83
CA ILE A 84 -10.14 -12.02 -2.88
C ILE A 84 -9.58 -12.76 -4.09
N CYS A 85 -8.39 -12.38 -4.58
CA CYS A 85 -7.76 -13.07 -5.71
C CYS A 85 -7.42 -14.53 -5.43
N ALA A 86 -7.08 -14.88 -4.18
CA ALA A 86 -6.76 -16.25 -3.79
C ALA A 86 -7.97 -17.20 -3.90
N ASN A 87 -9.20 -16.68 -3.83
CA ASN A 87 -10.43 -17.47 -3.94
C ASN A 87 -10.86 -17.74 -5.40
N VAL A 88 -10.37 -16.94 -6.36
CA VAL A 88 -10.77 -17.04 -7.77
C VAL A 88 -10.50 -18.43 -8.37
N PRO A 89 -9.34 -19.08 -8.15
CA PRO A 89 -9.09 -20.43 -8.65
C PRO A 89 -10.13 -21.46 -8.20
N ASP A 90 -10.56 -21.39 -6.94
CA ASP A 90 -11.54 -22.32 -6.39
C ASP A 90 -12.94 -22.10 -6.98
N ILE A 91 -13.33 -20.83 -7.17
CA ILE A 91 -14.58 -20.47 -7.88
C ILE A 91 -14.56 -21.03 -9.31
N LEU A 92 -13.45 -20.86 -10.03
CA LEU A 92 -13.26 -21.41 -11.37
C LEU A 92 -13.31 -22.95 -11.36
N ASN A 93 -12.76 -23.60 -10.34
CA ASN A 93 -12.75 -25.06 -10.21
C ASN A 93 -14.15 -25.63 -9.97
N VAL A 94 -15.00 -24.93 -9.22
CA VAL A 94 -16.42 -25.29 -9.05
C VAL A 94 -17.14 -25.25 -10.40
N HIS A 95 -16.94 -24.20 -11.20
CA HIS A 95 -17.54 -24.09 -12.52
C HIS A 95 -17.03 -25.17 -13.49
N LYS A 96 -15.72 -25.42 -13.54
CA LYS A 96 -15.14 -26.52 -14.33
C LYS A 96 -15.74 -27.86 -13.97
N SER A 97 -15.94 -28.11 -12.67
CA SER A 97 -16.56 -29.35 -12.18
C SER A 97 -18.04 -29.47 -12.56
N ALA A 98 -18.79 -28.36 -12.52
CA ALA A 98 -20.17 -28.30 -13.02
C ALA A 98 -20.24 -28.58 -14.54
N PHE A 99 -19.30 -28.03 -15.31
CA PHE A 99 -19.21 -28.25 -16.75
C PHE A 99 -18.84 -29.70 -17.10
N SER A 100 -17.92 -30.33 -16.38
CA SER A 100 -17.63 -31.76 -16.55
C SER A 100 -18.87 -32.62 -16.29
N LYS A 101 -19.66 -32.31 -15.24
CA LYS A 101 -20.92 -33.00 -14.97
C LYS A 101 -21.94 -32.81 -16.09
N LEU A 102 -21.97 -31.65 -16.74
CA LEU A 102 -22.85 -31.42 -17.90
C LEU A 102 -22.49 -32.33 -19.07
N ARG A 103 -21.19 -32.49 -19.36
CA ARG A 103 -20.72 -33.40 -20.43
C ARG A 103 -21.05 -34.87 -20.11
N ASP A 104 -20.86 -35.27 -18.85
CA ASP A 104 -21.24 -36.62 -18.41
C ASP A 104 -22.76 -36.84 -18.47
N ASN A 105 -23.55 -35.83 -18.13
CA ASN A 105 -25.00 -35.83 -18.23
C ASN A 105 -25.48 -36.05 -19.68
N GLU A 106 -24.90 -35.32 -20.63
CA GLU A 106 -25.17 -35.48 -22.07
C GLU A 106 -24.81 -36.89 -22.56
N ARG A 107 -23.66 -37.43 -22.13
CA ARG A 107 -23.24 -38.80 -22.46
C ARG A 107 -24.20 -39.85 -21.90
N LEU A 108 -24.60 -39.75 -20.63
CA LEU A 108 -25.50 -40.70 -19.98
C LEU A 108 -26.91 -40.66 -20.59
N GLN A 109 -27.38 -39.48 -20.98
CA GLN A 109 -28.64 -39.32 -21.71
C GLN A 109 -28.56 -40.03 -23.08
N ALA A 110 -27.47 -39.85 -23.83
CA ALA A 110 -27.27 -40.51 -25.13
C ALA A 110 -27.17 -42.05 -25.01
N GLU A 111 -26.64 -42.55 -23.90
CA GLU A 111 -26.58 -43.99 -23.59
C GLU A 111 -27.92 -44.55 -23.06
N GLY A 112 -28.96 -43.72 -22.91
CA GLY A 112 -30.26 -44.12 -22.37
C GLY A 112 -30.23 -44.45 -20.86
N LYS A 113 -29.17 -44.07 -20.16
CA LYS A 113 -28.96 -44.35 -18.72
C LYS A 113 -29.54 -43.29 -17.81
N LEU A 114 -30.10 -42.21 -18.37
CA LEU A 114 -30.69 -41.10 -17.66
C LEU A 114 -31.98 -40.66 -18.35
N SER A 115 -33.03 -40.36 -17.58
CA SER A 115 -34.27 -39.85 -18.18
C SER A 115 -34.09 -38.40 -18.69
N PRO A 116 -34.89 -37.96 -19.68
CA PRO A 116 -34.85 -36.57 -20.14
C PRO A 116 -35.10 -35.55 -19.03
N ALA A 117 -36.01 -35.85 -18.09
CA ALA A 117 -36.34 -34.96 -16.98
C ALA A 117 -35.16 -34.78 -16.00
N GLU A 118 -34.45 -35.86 -15.69
CA GLU A 118 -33.24 -35.82 -14.85
C GLU A 118 -32.09 -35.08 -15.57
N ALA A 119 -31.94 -35.31 -16.88
CA ALA A 119 -30.95 -34.63 -17.70
C ALA A 119 -31.16 -33.11 -17.70
N ASP A 120 -32.41 -32.67 -17.87
CA ASP A 120 -32.79 -31.27 -17.88
C ASP A 120 -32.61 -30.61 -16.50
N ALA A 121 -32.93 -31.33 -15.41
CA ALA A 121 -32.71 -30.83 -14.05
C ALA A 121 -31.21 -30.59 -13.76
N ILE A 122 -30.32 -31.48 -14.23
CA ILE A 122 -28.86 -31.28 -14.10
C ILE A 122 -28.40 -30.09 -14.93
N ARG A 123 -28.89 -29.96 -16.17
CA ARG A 123 -28.57 -28.80 -17.03
C ARG A 123 -28.95 -27.48 -16.38
N GLN A 124 -30.18 -27.37 -15.87
CA GLN A 124 -30.64 -26.16 -15.17
C GLN A 124 -29.75 -25.78 -13.99
N ARG A 125 -29.29 -26.75 -13.19
CA ARG A 125 -28.38 -26.47 -12.06
C ARG A 125 -27.02 -25.97 -12.53
N VAL A 126 -26.48 -26.52 -13.62
CA VAL A 126 -25.21 -26.05 -14.20
C VAL A 126 -25.36 -24.63 -14.75
N ASP A 127 -26.50 -24.31 -15.36
CA ASP A 127 -26.82 -22.96 -15.84
C ASP A 127 -26.83 -21.95 -14.68
N VAL A 128 -27.51 -22.28 -13.57
CA VAL A 128 -27.53 -21.43 -12.36
C VAL A 128 -26.12 -21.16 -11.83
N VAL A 129 -25.26 -22.19 -11.75
CA VAL A 129 -23.86 -22.03 -11.31
C VAL A 129 -23.09 -21.13 -12.28
N THR A 130 -23.31 -21.30 -13.59
CA THR A 130 -22.66 -20.50 -14.63
C THR A 130 -23.07 -19.03 -14.54
N TYR A 131 -24.36 -18.74 -14.41
CA TYR A 131 -24.84 -17.36 -14.26
C TYR A 131 -24.36 -16.71 -12.97
N ALA A 132 -24.34 -17.44 -11.84
CA ALA A 132 -23.80 -16.93 -10.59
C ALA A 132 -22.30 -16.57 -10.70
N MET A 133 -21.51 -17.43 -11.34
CA MET A 133 -20.09 -17.17 -11.59
C MET A 133 -19.88 -15.96 -12.51
N LEU A 134 -20.64 -15.84 -13.59
CA LEU A 134 -20.55 -14.69 -14.50
C LEU A 134 -20.92 -13.38 -13.81
N ALA A 135 -21.95 -13.41 -12.95
CA ALA A 135 -22.34 -12.27 -12.13
C ALA A 135 -21.20 -11.85 -11.19
N GLU A 136 -20.58 -12.81 -10.50
CA GLU A 136 -19.46 -12.56 -9.58
C GLU A 136 -18.23 -11.99 -10.31
N ILE A 137 -17.87 -12.54 -11.47
CA ILE A 137 -16.76 -12.03 -12.29
C ILE A 137 -17.03 -10.60 -12.74
N ASN A 138 -18.26 -10.30 -13.15
CA ASN A 138 -18.63 -8.95 -13.55
C ASN A 138 -18.57 -7.98 -12.36
N HIS A 139 -19.08 -8.40 -11.20
CA HIS A 139 -19.04 -7.60 -9.97
C HIS A 139 -17.59 -7.30 -9.55
N LEU A 140 -16.74 -8.32 -9.45
CA LEU A 140 -15.32 -8.17 -9.13
C LEU A 140 -14.57 -7.25 -10.12
N ASN A 141 -14.89 -7.34 -11.41
CA ASN A 141 -14.27 -6.47 -12.42
C ASN A 141 -14.72 -5.00 -12.30
N GLN A 142 -15.99 -4.77 -11.94
CA GLN A 142 -16.52 -3.44 -11.71
C GLN A 142 -15.88 -2.81 -10.47
N GLU A 143 -15.93 -3.51 -9.33
CA GLU A 143 -15.36 -3.01 -8.06
C GLU A 143 -13.86 -2.77 -8.15
N ARG A 144 -13.11 -3.68 -8.80
CA ARG A 144 -11.66 -3.53 -8.95
C ARG A 144 -11.26 -2.16 -9.48
N ASN A 145 -11.90 -1.67 -10.53
CA ASN A 145 -11.46 -0.43 -11.16
C ASN A 145 -11.64 0.77 -10.21
N ASP A 146 -12.77 0.80 -9.50
CA ASP A 146 -13.09 1.88 -8.57
C ASP A 146 -12.22 1.80 -7.30
N ASP A 147 -12.02 0.60 -6.76
CA ASP A 147 -11.16 0.35 -5.59
C ASP A 147 -9.72 0.77 -5.85
N PHE A 148 -9.13 0.34 -6.97
CA PHE A 148 -7.76 0.69 -7.32
C PHE A 148 -7.63 2.20 -7.56
N ARG A 149 -8.61 2.81 -8.22
CA ARG A 149 -8.62 4.26 -8.46
C ARG A 149 -8.63 5.03 -7.15
N GLN A 150 -9.51 4.67 -6.23
CA GLN A 150 -9.64 5.35 -4.93
C GLN A 150 -8.39 5.14 -4.08
N MET A 151 -7.93 3.89 -3.93
CA MET A 151 -6.82 3.55 -3.05
C MET A 151 -5.49 4.11 -3.54
N LEU A 152 -5.17 3.93 -4.82
CA LEU A 152 -3.93 4.49 -5.37
C LEU A 152 -3.99 6.02 -5.44
N GLY A 153 -5.16 6.59 -5.72
CA GLY A 153 -5.37 8.05 -5.67
C GLY A 153 -5.11 8.63 -4.27
N SER A 154 -5.65 7.97 -3.23
CA SER A 154 -5.41 8.36 -1.84
C SER A 154 -3.93 8.22 -1.48
N TYR A 155 -3.32 7.08 -1.80
CA TYR A 155 -1.90 6.83 -1.54
C TYR A 155 -1.00 7.93 -2.15
N PHE A 156 -1.15 8.22 -3.44
CA PHE A 156 -0.29 9.23 -4.08
C PHE A 156 -0.57 10.65 -3.55
N SER A 157 -1.81 10.96 -3.20
CA SER A 157 -2.16 12.25 -2.58
C SER A 157 -1.48 12.43 -1.22
N GLN A 158 -1.51 11.38 -0.39
CA GLN A 158 -0.86 11.35 0.91
C GLN A 158 0.67 11.46 0.78
N GLN A 159 1.29 10.68 -0.11
CA GLN A 159 2.72 10.77 -0.39
C GLN A 159 3.15 12.16 -0.88
N ALA A 160 2.36 12.79 -1.77
CA ALA A 160 2.63 14.15 -2.23
C ALA A 160 2.61 15.15 -1.08
N GLN A 161 1.61 15.07 -0.19
CA GLN A 161 1.51 15.93 0.99
C GLN A 161 2.70 15.72 1.94
N PHE A 162 3.06 14.47 2.21
CA PHE A 162 4.18 14.10 3.07
C PHE A 162 5.50 14.71 2.59
N TYR A 163 5.87 14.47 1.33
CA TYR A 163 7.13 14.98 0.79
C TYR A 163 7.13 16.50 0.61
N THR A 164 5.97 17.11 0.31
CA THR A 164 5.83 18.57 0.30
C THR A 164 6.08 19.16 1.68
N GLY A 165 5.53 18.55 2.74
CA GLY A 165 5.74 18.99 4.12
C GLY A 165 7.20 18.87 4.57
N ILE A 166 7.92 17.82 4.16
CA ILE A 166 9.37 17.71 4.38
C ILE A 166 10.11 18.82 3.61
N GLY A 167 9.78 19.02 2.33
CA GLY A 167 10.39 20.05 1.50
C GLY A 167 10.24 21.46 2.08
N GLN A 168 9.07 21.79 2.62
CA GLN A 168 8.83 23.08 3.29
C GLN A 168 9.70 23.26 4.54
N GLN A 169 9.84 22.22 5.37
CA GLN A 169 10.71 22.26 6.55
C GLN A 169 12.17 22.51 6.19
N LEU A 170 12.68 21.81 5.16
CA LEU A 170 14.03 22.01 4.65
C LEU A 170 14.20 23.41 4.03
N GLY A 171 13.20 23.90 3.31
CA GLY A 171 13.18 25.26 2.76
C GLY A 171 13.26 26.34 3.84
N GLN A 172 12.57 26.16 4.97
CA GLN A 172 12.63 27.08 6.10
C GLN A 172 14.03 27.12 6.73
N LEU A 173 14.69 25.97 6.90
CA LEU A 173 16.08 25.92 7.36
C LEU A 173 17.01 26.69 6.42
N ALA A 174 16.87 26.48 5.10
CA ALA A 174 17.70 27.18 4.12
C ALA A 174 17.54 28.70 4.19
N GLU A 175 16.31 29.19 4.38
CA GLU A 175 16.04 30.62 4.57
C GLU A 175 16.59 31.17 5.90
N GLN A 176 16.61 30.36 6.98
CA GLN A 176 17.26 30.77 8.23
C GLN A 176 18.75 31.02 7.99
N PHE A 177 19.47 30.09 7.37
CA PHE A 177 20.90 30.26 7.08
C PHE A 177 21.22 31.46 6.18
N LYS A 178 20.33 31.81 5.24
CA LYS A 178 20.53 33.02 4.41
C LYS A 178 20.40 34.33 5.19
N LYS A 179 19.70 34.30 6.32
CA LYS A 179 19.46 35.46 7.20
C LYS A 179 20.43 35.51 8.39
N SER A 180 21.16 34.43 8.64
CA SER A 180 22.09 34.19 9.77
C SER A 180 23.41 34.93 9.69
#